data_AF-A0A965ZLJ9-F1
#
_entry.id   AF-A0A965ZLJ9-F1
#
_cell.length_a   1.000
_cell.length_b   1.000
_cell.length_c   1.000
_cell.angle_alpha   90.00
_cell.angle_beta   90.00
_cell.angle_gamma   90.00
#
_symmetry.space_group_name_H-M   'P 1'
#
loop_
_entity.id
_entity.type
_entity.pdbx_description
1 polymer ?
#
loop_
_entity_poly.entity_id
_entity_poly.type
_entity_poly.pdbx_seq_one_letter_code
_entity_poly.pdbx_strand_id
1 'polypeptide(L)'
;MNGNATSGNAIANNPLGTNSQRVLTIGGLLLIAGGMLFGEIFAIFILHPNNARIGEAMYAASQLIPQGDVEGIFGHFQAIGGFLENRGTKVDAHSHAIHVGYIALLLAALQPWVNFSEDGKRRAAWFFVACGLGLPVSIFLIHYVGLAYSPVEHIGWASIMADLFGALLSLAVFLQFLGLWRHARSGERLDTGQGPGGGEQASRLLLAGGLLLLVWGFLYGAFYAAWLESGKAIPEVDILKSIVTNAASQNQELLGQDFAAYGKFQMYRAINVATHTHINEMGILLLLLSFAQRLLPYSDSARTRWAILAVAGGFLLPVGILLEIPYGVVGSVIADSAGFAVIASLVAMLLGLLRHIRSAGEGAP
;
A
#
# COMPACT_ATOMS: atom_id res chain seq x y z
N MET A 1 -52.35 -19.17 -26.91
CA MET A 1 -51.07 -18.48 -27.20
C MET A 1 -50.63 -17.81 -25.91
N ASN A 2 -49.89 -18.53 -25.06
CA ASN A 2 -49.47 -18.07 -23.75
C ASN A 2 -47.94 -17.99 -23.71
N GLY A 3 -47.45 -16.89 -23.14
CA GLY A 3 -46.24 -16.85 -22.32
C GLY A 3 -44.91 -16.81 -23.06
N ASN A 4 -44.36 -15.60 -23.23
CA ASN A 4 -42.91 -15.41 -23.10
C ASN A 4 -42.59 -13.94 -22.78
N ALA A 5 -42.71 -13.58 -21.50
CA ALA A 5 -42.34 -12.26 -21.02
C ALA A 5 -41.91 -12.32 -19.54
N THR A 6 -40.87 -13.09 -19.21
CA THR A 6 -40.17 -12.96 -17.91
C THR A 6 -38.75 -13.56 -17.99
N SER A 7 -37.82 -12.88 -18.65
CA SER A 7 -36.38 -13.10 -18.38
C SER A 7 -35.55 -11.80 -18.31
N GLY A 8 -36.15 -10.63 -18.58
CA GLY A 8 -35.46 -9.34 -18.57
C GLY A 8 -35.31 -8.66 -17.20
N ASN A 9 -36.05 -9.08 -16.17
CA ASN A 9 -36.13 -8.32 -14.90
C ASN A 9 -35.21 -8.81 -13.77
N ALA A 10 -34.45 -9.90 -13.94
CA ALA A 10 -33.60 -10.42 -12.87
C ALA A 10 -32.24 -9.71 -12.74
N ILE A 11 -31.83 -8.91 -13.75
CA ILE A 11 -30.56 -8.16 -13.73
C ILE A 11 -30.71 -6.81 -13.02
N ALA A 12 -31.93 -6.24 -13.01
CA ALA A 12 -32.18 -4.87 -12.54
C ALA A 12 -32.07 -4.66 -11.02
N ASN A 13 -32.12 -5.73 -10.21
CA ASN A 13 -32.21 -5.63 -8.75
C ASN A 13 -30.94 -6.07 -8.00
N ASN A 14 -29.78 -6.10 -8.66
CA ASN A 14 -28.55 -6.50 -7.99
C ASN A 14 -27.70 -5.27 -7.62
N PRO A 15 -27.80 -4.74 -6.39
CA PRO A 15 -27.11 -3.51 -5.96
C PRO A 15 -25.57 -3.64 -5.96
N LEU A 16 -25.04 -4.85 -6.17
CA LEU A 16 -23.62 -5.20 -6.15
C LEU A 16 -22.92 -5.15 -7.51
N GLY A 17 -23.57 -4.68 -8.58
CA GLY A 17 -22.97 -4.66 -9.92
C GLY A 17 -22.72 -6.05 -10.52
N THR A 18 -21.94 -6.11 -11.61
CA THR A 18 -21.61 -7.36 -12.32
C THR A 18 -20.76 -8.31 -11.46
N ASN A 19 -20.68 -9.59 -11.85
CA ASN A 19 -19.86 -10.58 -11.12
C ASN A 19 -18.36 -10.19 -11.11
N SER A 20 -17.85 -9.58 -12.19
CA SER A 20 -16.47 -9.08 -12.25
C SER A 20 -16.21 -7.90 -11.31
N GLN A 21 -17.14 -6.95 -11.21
CA GLN A 21 -17.03 -5.80 -10.32
C GLN A 21 -16.93 -6.23 -8.85
N ARG A 22 -17.68 -7.27 -8.45
CA ARG A 22 -17.60 -7.85 -7.10
C ARG A 22 -16.25 -8.48 -6.82
N VAL A 23 -15.76 -9.32 -7.73
CA VAL A 23 -14.46 -9.98 -7.57
C VAL A 23 -13.35 -8.95 -7.37
N LEU A 24 -13.33 -7.89 -8.20
CA LEU A 24 -12.36 -6.81 -8.09
C LEU A 24 -12.54 -5.97 -6.82
N THR A 25 -13.78 -5.67 -6.42
CA THR A 25 -14.04 -4.89 -5.19
C THR A 25 -13.60 -5.67 -3.96
N ILE A 26 -14.01 -6.93 -3.82
CA ILE A 26 -13.67 -7.78 -2.67
C ILE A 26 -12.18 -8.07 -2.67
N GLY A 27 -11.62 -8.49 -3.80
CA GLY A 27 -10.19 -8.76 -3.95
C GLY A 27 -9.35 -7.52 -3.66
N GLY A 28 -9.79 -6.35 -4.14
CA GLY A 28 -9.13 -5.07 -3.86
C GLY A 28 -9.14 -4.70 -2.38
N LEU A 29 -10.31 -4.77 -1.73
CA LEU A 29 -10.41 -4.50 -0.29
C LEU A 29 -9.60 -5.50 0.54
N LEU A 30 -9.58 -6.78 0.17
CA LEU A 30 -8.76 -7.80 0.84
C LEU A 30 -7.27 -7.53 0.68
N LEU A 31 -6.80 -7.19 -0.52
CA LEU A 31 -5.41 -6.85 -0.79
C LEU A 31 -4.97 -5.60 -0.02
N ILE A 32 -5.79 -4.55 0.02
CA ILE A 32 -5.53 -3.35 0.80
C ILE A 32 -5.47 -3.68 2.29
N ALA A 33 -6.52 -4.32 2.83
CA ALA A 33 -6.58 -4.62 4.26
C ALA A 33 -5.45 -5.57 4.70
N GLY A 34 -5.15 -6.60 3.89
CA GLY A 34 -4.03 -7.51 4.13
C GLY A 34 -2.68 -6.82 4.04
N GLY A 35 -2.47 -5.97 3.05
CA GLY A 35 -1.26 -5.16 2.91
C GLY A 35 -1.06 -4.19 4.07
N MET A 36 -2.11 -3.48 4.50
CA MET A 36 -2.05 -2.57 5.64
C MET A 36 -1.78 -3.33 6.95
N LEU A 37 -2.48 -4.43 7.21
CA LEU A 37 -2.24 -5.26 8.39
C LEU A 37 -0.81 -5.82 8.41
N PHE A 38 -0.33 -6.28 7.26
CA PHE A 38 1.05 -6.73 7.14
C PHE A 38 2.05 -5.58 7.37
N GLY A 39 1.75 -4.38 6.89
CA GLY A 39 2.51 -3.15 7.14
C GLY A 39 2.63 -2.82 8.63
N GLU A 40 1.54 -2.89 9.40
CA GLU A 40 1.54 -2.67 10.86
C GLU A 40 2.42 -3.70 11.59
N ILE A 41 2.26 -5.00 11.26
CA ILE A 41 3.09 -6.07 11.84
C ILE A 41 4.56 -5.85 11.47
N PHE A 42 4.83 -5.50 10.21
CA PHE A 42 6.17 -5.18 9.73
C PHE A 42 6.78 -4.00 10.48
N ALA A 43 6.03 -2.91 10.69
CA ALA A 43 6.52 -1.72 11.37
C ALA A 43 7.02 -2.06 12.78
N ILE A 44 6.16 -2.73 13.56
CA ILE A 44 6.43 -3.08 14.96
C ILE A 44 7.57 -4.10 15.09
N PHE A 45 7.53 -5.19 14.33
CA PHE A 45 8.39 -6.35 14.57
C PHE A 45 9.64 -6.41 13.69
N ILE A 46 9.70 -5.66 12.59
CA ILE A 46 10.80 -5.73 11.62
C ILE A 46 11.44 -4.36 11.41
N LEU A 47 10.67 -3.33 11.08
CA LEU A 47 11.20 -2.00 10.74
C LEU A 47 11.96 -1.37 11.90
N HIS A 48 11.30 -1.15 13.05
CA HIS A 48 11.94 -0.49 14.19
C HIS A 48 13.12 -1.31 14.75
N PRO A 49 13.00 -2.64 14.95
CA PRO A 49 14.14 -3.44 15.40
C PRO A 49 15.32 -3.46 14.41
N ASN A 50 15.06 -3.57 13.10
CA ASN A 50 16.14 -3.57 12.11
C ASN A 50 16.83 -2.21 12.04
N ASN A 51 16.10 -1.09 12.18
CA ASN A 51 16.72 0.24 12.22
C ASN A 51 17.69 0.39 13.41
N ALA A 52 17.31 -0.12 14.59
CA ALA A 52 18.20 -0.14 15.75
C ALA A 52 19.44 -1.01 15.50
N ARG A 53 19.25 -2.23 14.98
CA ARG A 53 20.34 -3.17 14.68
C ARG A 53 21.29 -2.66 13.59
N ILE A 54 20.80 -1.92 12.60
CA ILE A 54 21.66 -1.28 11.60
C ILE A 54 22.56 -0.25 12.28
N GLY A 55 22.01 0.60 13.17
CA GLY A 55 22.80 1.57 13.93
C GLY A 55 23.86 0.90 14.82
N GLU A 56 23.48 -0.16 15.53
CA GLU A 56 24.40 -0.97 16.35
C GLU A 56 25.52 -1.60 15.51
N ALA A 57 25.19 -2.18 14.35
CA ALA A 57 26.17 -2.78 13.44
C ALA A 57 27.11 -1.73 12.83
N MET A 58 26.62 -0.53 12.48
CA MET A 58 27.46 0.58 12.02
C MET A 58 28.41 1.05 13.13
N TYR A 59 27.91 1.19 14.36
CA TYR A 59 28.73 1.55 15.50
C TYR A 59 29.80 0.50 15.79
N ALA A 60 29.44 -0.79 15.81
CA ALA A 60 30.39 -1.88 16.02
C ALA A 60 31.47 -1.92 14.93
N ALA A 61 31.09 -1.76 13.65
CA ALA A 61 32.06 -1.65 12.56
C ALA A 61 33.05 -0.49 12.78
N SER A 62 32.59 0.64 13.33
CA SER A 62 33.45 1.79 13.60
C SER A 62 34.55 1.50 14.63
N GLN A 63 34.26 0.65 15.62
CA GLN A 63 35.21 0.26 16.68
C GLN A 63 36.33 -0.66 16.17
N LEU A 64 36.12 -1.32 15.02
CA LEU A 64 37.09 -2.23 14.40
C LEU A 64 38.09 -1.50 13.48
N ILE A 65 37.78 -0.27 13.06
CA ILE A 65 38.63 0.53 12.15
C ILE A 65 40.05 0.74 12.69
N PRO A 66 40.29 1.15 13.97
CA PRO A 66 41.63 1.35 14.48
C PRO A 66 42.43 0.04 14.62
N GLN A 67 41.71 -1.07 14.73
CA GLN A 67 42.30 -2.40 14.88
C GLN A 67 42.77 -2.96 13.54
N GLY A 68 42.38 -2.33 12.43
CA GLY A 68 42.63 -2.84 11.08
C GLY A 68 41.91 -4.16 10.81
N ASP A 69 40.86 -4.49 11.56
CA ASP A 69 40.08 -5.72 11.40
C ASP A 69 39.10 -5.60 10.24
N VAL A 70 39.64 -5.75 9.04
CA VAL A 70 38.91 -5.66 7.78
C VAL A 70 37.81 -6.73 7.70
N GLU A 71 38.08 -7.95 8.19
CA GLU A 71 37.13 -9.06 8.14
C GLU A 71 35.92 -8.78 9.02
N GLY A 72 36.13 -8.35 10.28
CA GLY A 72 35.04 -7.98 11.18
C GLY A 72 34.22 -6.79 10.66
N ILE A 73 34.86 -5.79 10.04
CA ILE A 73 34.16 -4.67 9.39
C ILE A 73 33.24 -5.19 8.28
N PHE A 74 33.74 -6.04 7.38
CA PHE A 74 32.93 -6.62 6.31
C PHE A 74 31.79 -7.50 6.84
N GLY A 75 32.03 -8.24 7.93
CA GLY A 75 30.98 -9.00 8.61
C GLY A 75 29.81 -8.12 9.08
N HIS A 76 30.11 -6.95 9.66
CA HIS A 76 29.08 -5.99 10.05
C HIS A 76 28.35 -5.37 8.85
N PHE A 77 29.06 -5.04 7.77
CA PHE A 77 28.42 -4.57 6.53
C PHE A 77 27.51 -5.62 5.89
N GLN A 78 27.90 -6.89 5.93
CA GLN A 78 27.05 -7.98 5.47
C GLN A 78 25.78 -8.09 6.31
N ALA A 79 25.88 -7.94 7.64
CA ALA A 79 24.70 -7.90 8.52
C ALA A 79 23.78 -6.71 8.21
N ILE A 80 24.34 -5.52 8.00
CA ILE A 80 23.59 -4.32 7.57
C ILE A 80 22.85 -4.61 6.25
N GLY A 81 23.53 -5.20 5.26
CA GLY A 81 22.93 -5.61 4.00
C GLY A 81 21.73 -6.54 4.20
N GLY A 82 21.88 -7.56 5.06
CA GLY A 82 20.78 -8.47 5.41
C GLY A 82 19.59 -7.77 6.09
N PHE A 83 19.83 -6.81 6.98
CA PHE A 83 18.75 -6.03 7.61
C PHE A 83 18.05 -5.10 6.60
N LEU A 84 18.79 -4.48 5.70
CA LEU A 84 18.25 -3.63 4.64
C LEU A 84 17.42 -4.42 3.64
N GLU A 85 17.88 -5.61 3.22
CA GLU A 85 17.13 -6.50 2.34
C GLU A 85 15.86 -7.04 3.02
N ASN A 86 15.97 -7.44 4.29
CA ASN A 86 14.81 -7.84 5.08
C ASN A 86 13.79 -6.69 5.13
N ARG A 87 14.24 -5.48 5.49
CA ARG A 87 13.37 -4.29 5.51
C ARG A 87 12.74 -4.04 4.13
N GLY A 88 13.56 -3.96 3.09
CA GLY A 88 13.15 -3.60 1.73
C GLY A 88 12.08 -4.54 1.18
N THR A 89 12.30 -5.85 1.27
CA THR A 89 11.35 -6.86 0.76
C THR A 89 9.98 -6.80 1.44
N LYS A 90 9.91 -6.43 2.72
CA LYS A 90 8.61 -6.34 3.44
C LYS A 90 7.90 -5.03 3.13
N VAL A 91 8.65 -3.93 3.04
CA VAL A 91 8.13 -2.65 2.55
C VAL A 91 7.51 -2.82 1.16
N ASP A 92 8.26 -3.49 0.30
CA ASP A 92 7.88 -3.69 -1.08
C ASP A 92 6.66 -4.62 -1.21
N ALA A 93 6.63 -5.72 -0.46
CA ALA A 93 5.48 -6.64 -0.45
C ALA A 93 4.19 -5.97 0.03
N HIS A 94 4.23 -5.20 1.14
CA HIS A 94 3.02 -4.56 1.65
C HIS A 94 2.51 -3.46 0.71
N SER A 95 3.42 -2.65 0.15
CA SER A 95 3.05 -1.54 -0.73
C SER A 95 2.46 -2.07 -2.03
N HIS A 96 3.02 -3.13 -2.61
CA HIS A 96 2.45 -3.79 -3.77
C HIS A 96 1.07 -4.40 -3.50
N ALA A 97 0.85 -5.03 -2.35
CA ALA A 97 -0.49 -5.52 -1.99
C ALA A 97 -1.51 -4.37 -1.97
N ILE A 98 -1.17 -3.25 -1.34
CA ILE A 98 -2.04 -2.06 -1.26
C ILE A 98 -2.30 -1.47 -2.65
N HIS A 99 -1.25 -1.23 -3.45
CA HIS A 99 -1.36 -0.62 -4.77
C HIS A 99 -2.13 -1.49 -5.77
N VAL A 100 -1.89 -2.79 -5.78
CA VAL A 100 -2.68 -3.71 -6.60
C VAL A 100 -4.14 -3.69 -6.16
N GLY A 101 -4.40 -3.58 -4.86
CA GLY A 101 -5.75 -3.40 -4.35
C GLY A 101 -6.40 -2.08 -4.79
N TYR A 102 -5.66 -0.96 -4.82
CA TYR A 102 -6.14 0.31 -5.38
C TYR A 102 -6.51 0.18 -6.86
N ILE A 103 -5.65 -0.46 -7.65
CA ILE A 103 -5.91 -0.74 -9.06
C ILE A 103 -7.15 -1.65 -9.19
N ALA A 104 -7.33 -2.64 -8.33
CA ALA A 104 -8.52 -3.49 -8.34
C ALA A 104 -9.80 -2.67 -8.12
N LEU A 105 -9.82 -1.76 -7.14
CA LEU A 105 -10.97 -0.88 -6.88
C LEU A 105 -11.24 0.07 -8.05
N LEU A 106 -10.19 0.63 -8.66
CA LEU A 106 -10.32 1.46 -9.85
C LEU A 106 -10.89 0.65 -11.03
N LEU A 107 -10.36 -0.54 -11.28
CA LEU A 107 -10.85 -1.45 -12.33
C LEU A 107 -12.28 -1.90 -12.04
N ALA A 108 -12.66 -2.09 -10.78
CA ALA A 108 -14.03 -2.40 -10.36
C ALA A 108 -14.97 -1.26 -10.75
N ALA A 109 -14.58 -0.01 -10.45
CA ALA A 109 -15.34 1.17 -10.85
C ALA A 109 -15.48 1.27 -12.37
N LEU A 110 -14.44 0.91 -13.13
CA LEU A 110 -14.43 0.97 -14.59
C LEU A 110 -15.18 -0.18 -15.29
N GLN A 111 -15.56 -1.25 -14.59
CA GLN A 111 -16.19 -2.43 -15.20
C GLN A 111 -17.42 -2.17 -16.07
N PRO A 112 -18.31 -1.20 -15.77
CA PRO A 112 -19.45 -0.90 -16.62
C PRO A 112 -19.04 -0.52 -18.05
N TRP A 113 -17.88 0.11 -18.22
CA TRP A 113 -17.38 0.57 -19.52
C TRP A 113 -16.49 -0.43 -20.25
N VAL A 114 -16.19 -1.59 -19.66
CA VAL A 114 -15.34 -2.60 -20.31
C VAL A 114 -16.19 -3.38 -21.31
N ASN A 115 -15.91 -3.27 -22.61
CA ASN A 115 -16.67 -3.99 -23.65
C ASN A 115 -16.11 -5.41 -23.90
N PHE A 116 -16.36 -6.30 -22.92
CA PHE A 116 -16.15 -7.74 -23.01
C PHE A 116 -17.42 -8.48 -22.56
N SER A 117 -17.53 -9.78 -22.88
CA SER A 117 -18.56 -10.63 -22.28
C SER A 117 -18.41 -10.71 -20.76
N GLU A 118 -19.52 -10.90 -20.04
CA GLU A 118 -19.51 -11.00 -18.58
C GLU A 118 -18.60 -12.13 -18.06
N ASP A 119 -18.57 -13.27 -18.76
CA ASP A 119 -17.63 -14.35 -18.47
C ASP A 119 -16.16 -13.93 -18.69
N GLY A 120 -15.89 -13.17 -19.74
CA GLY A 120 -14.56 -12.63 -20.04
C GLY A 120 -14.09 -11.66 -18.96
N LYS A 121 -14.95 -10.71 -18.56
CA LYS A 121 -14.69 -9.78 -17.45
C LYS A 121 -14.42 -10.53 -16.15
N ARG A 122 -15.25 -11.54 -15.83
CA ARG A 122 -15.11 -12.33 -14.59
C ARG A 122 -13.79 -13.10 -14.57
N ARG A 123 -13.40 -13.75 -15.67
CA ARG A 123 -12.11 -14.45 -15.77
C ARG A 123 -10.94 -13.49 -15.62
N ALA A 124 -10.99 -12.34 -16.28
CA ALA A 124 -9.95 -11.32 -16.17
C ALA A 124 -9.83 -10.76 -14.74
N ALA A 125 -10.96 -10.55 -14.05
CA ALA A 125 -10.99 -10.12 -12.66
C ALA A 125 -10.32 -11.15 -11.72
N TRP A 126 -10.67 -12.44 -11.85
CA TRP A 126 -10.03 -13.50 -11.06
C TRP A 126 -8.54 -13.64 -11.36
N PHE A 127 -8.16 -13.57 -12.63
CA PHE A 127 -6.76 -13.60 -13.04
C PHE A 127 -5.97 -12.44 -12.43
N PHE A 128 -6.52 -11.22 -12.47
CA PHE A 128 -5.93 -10.05 -11.83
C PHE A 128 -5.74 -10.27 -10.31
N VAL A 129 -6.78 -10.70 -9.60
CA VAL A 129 -6.70 -10.91 -8.14
C VAL A 129 -5.71 -12.02 -7.79
N ALA A 130 -5.67 -13.12 -8.54
CA ALA A 130 -4.72 -14.21 -8.32
C ALA A 130 -3.28 -13.75 -8.49
N CYS A 131 -2.97 -13.00 -9.56
CA CYS A 131 -1.64 -12.42 -9.75
C CYS A 131 -1.32 -11.37 -8.68
N GLY A 132 -2.34 -10.61 -8.25
CA GLY A 132 -2.24 -9.62 -7.20
C GLY A 132 -1.94 -10.18 -5.82
N LEU A 133 -2.32 -11.43 -5.55
CA LEU A 133 -1.91 -12.18 -4.36
C LEU A 133 -0.51 -12.80 -4.55
N GLY A 134 -0.22 -13.32 -5.74
CA GLY A 134 1.06 -13.95 -6.05
C GLY A 134 2.25 -12.99 -5.95
N LEU A 135 2.10 -11.74 -6.41
CA LEU A 135 3.15 -10.73 -6.40
C LEU A 135 3.70 -10.43 -4.99
N PRO A 136 2.90 -9.93 -4.02
CA PRO A 136 3.42 -9.58 -2.69
C PRO A 136 3.96 -10.79 -1.93
N VAL A 137 3.38 -11.98 -2.12
CA VAL A 137 3.91 -13.22 -1.55
C VAL A 137 5.28 -13.54 -2.11
N SER A 138 5.48 -13.39 -3.42
CA SER A 138 6.76 -13.64 -4.07
C SER A 138 7.82 -12.66 -3.60
N ILE A 139 7.49 -11.36 -3.51
CA ILE A 139 8.39 -10.33 -2.99
C ILE A 139 8.80 -10.63 -1.54
N PHE A 140 7.85 -10.98 -0.67
CA PHE A 140 8.14 -11.33 0.72
C PHE A 140 9.15 -12.48 0.84
N LEU A 141 9.04 -13.48 -0.04
CA LEU A 141 9.90 -14.66 -0.05
C LEU A 141 11.33 -14.39 -0.56
N ILE A 142 11.60 -13.25 -1.21
CA ILE A 142 12.94 -12.90 -1.72
C ILE A 142 13.99 -13.00 -0.61
N HIS A 143 13.71 -12.42 0.56
CA HIS A 143 14.66 -12.45 1.67
C HIS A 143 14.88 -13.84 2.28
N TYR A 144 13.86 -14.71 2.26
CA TYR A 144 13.93 -16.00 2.94
C TYR A 144 14.50 -17.10 2.06
N VAL A 145 14.18 -17.06 0.76
CA VAL A 145 14.69 -18.03 -0.21
C VAL A 145 16.03 -17.55 -0.77
N GLY A 146 16.24 -16.24 -0.89
CA GLY A 146 17.44 -15.66 -1.46
C GLY A 146 17.77 -16.29 -2.81
N LEU A 147 19.00 -16.76 -2.95
CA LEU A 147 19.51 -17.45 -4.15
C LEU A 147 19.39 -18.98 -4.07
N ALA A 148 18.70 -19.54 -3.06
CA ALA A 148 18.59 -20.98 -2.90
C ALA A 148 17.98 -21.62 -4.16
N TYR A 149 18.72 -22.56 -4.75
CA TYR A 149 18.36 -23.28 -5.98
C TYR A 149 18.10 -22.37 -7.19
N SER A 150 18.60 -21.13 -7.16
CA SER A 150 18.40 -20.13 -8.21
C SER A 150 18.89 -20.62 -9.58
N PRO A 151 18.18 -20.29 -10.67
CA PRO A 151 18.63 -20.62 -12.02
C PRO A 151 19.78 -19.71 -12.49
N VAL A 152 20.08 -18.61 -11.77
CA VAL A 152 21.13 -17.63 -12.10
C VAL A 152 21.87 -17.17 -10.83
N GLU A 153 23.09 -16.64 -10.99
CA GLU A 153 23.98 -16.31 -9.85
C GLU A 153 23.48 -15.17 -8.95
N HIS A 154 22.57 -14.32 -9.43
CA HIS A 154 22.21 -13.08 -8.74
C HIS A 154 20.70 -12.86 -8.55
N ILE A 155 19.84 -13.72 -9.08
CA ILE A 155 18.37 -13.54 -9.05
C ILE A 155 17.69 -14.83 -8.64
N GLY A 156 17.18 -14.88 -7.41
CA GLY A 156 16.46 -16.02 -6.88
C GLY A 156 15.09 -16.27 -7.52
N TRP A 157 14.56 -17.49 -7.34
CA TRP A 157 13.23 -17.87 -7.84
C TRP A 157 12.11 -16.94 -7.36
N ALA A 158 12.15 -16.49 -6.10
CA ALA A 158 11.16 -15.58 -5.55
C ALA A 158 11.12 -14.24 -6.30
N SER A 159 12.28 -13.73 -6.73
CA SER A 159 12.38 -12.51 -7.53
C SER A 159 11.82 -12.72 -8.94
N ILE A 160 12.20 -13.83 -9.60
CA ILE A 160 11.67 -14.19 -10.93
C ILE A 160 10.13 -14.32 -10.90
N MET A 161 9.58 -14.93 -9.84
CA MET A 161 8.12 -15.04 -9.67
C MET A 161 7.46 -13.69 -9.42
N ALA A 162 8.07 -12.81 -8.62
CA ALA A 162 7.57 -11.45 -8.42
C ALA A 162 7.48 -10.70 -9.76
N ASP A 163 8.55 -10.70 -10.56
CA ASP A 163 8.58 -10.06 -11.87
C ASP A 163 7.54 -10.66 -12.83
N LEU A 164 7.40 -11.99 -12.83
CA LEU A 164 6.39 -12.68 -13.64
C LEU A 164 4.97 -12.25 -13.24
N PHE A 165 4.62 -12.26 -11.95
CA PHE A 165 3.30 -11.80 -11.51
C PHE A 165 3.07 -10.32 -11.80
N GLY A 166 4.10 -9.47 -11.69
CA GLY A 166 4.04 -8.06 -12.10
C GLY A 166 3.75 -7.89 -13.59
N ALA A 167 4.40 -8.69 -14.45
CA ALA A 167 4.14 -8.70 -15.88
C ALA A 167 2.71 -9.20 -16.20
N LEU A 168 2.25 -10.24 -15.53
CA LEU A 168 0.90 -10.79 -15.70
C LEU A 168 -0.19 -9.79 -15.22
N LEU A 169 0.05 -9.06 -14.13
CA LEU A 169 -0.81 -7.96 -13.68
C LEU A 169 -0.88 -6.85 -14.73
N SER A 170 0.27 -6.45 -15.28
CA SER A 170 0.34 -5.43 -16.34
C SER A 170 -0.45 -5.86 -17.57
N LEU A 171 -0.35 -7.14 -17.96
CA LEU A 171 -1.16 -7.71 -19.03
C LEU A 171 -2.66 -7.69 -18.69
N ALA A 172 -3.03 -8.06 -17.46
CA ALA A 172 -4.43 -8.03 -17.02
C ALA A 172 -5.02 -6.62 -17.11
N VAL A 173 -4.29 -5.60 -16.65
CA VAL A 173 -4.67 -4.18 -16.76
C VAL A 173 -4.78 -3.75 -18.23
N PHE A 174 -3.80 -4.12 -19.05
CA PHE A 174 -3.80 -3.81 -20.48
C PHE A 174 -5.04 -4.37 -21.19
N LEU A 175 -5.46 -5.60 -20.88
CA LEU A 175 -6.67 -6.18 -21.43
C LEU A 175 -7.92 -5.39 -21.01
N GLN A 176 -8.00 -4.89 -19.77
CA GLN A 176 -9.12 -4.02 -19.34
C GLN A 176 -9.15 -2.72 -20.15
N PHE A 177 -7.99 -2.10 -20.38
CA PHE A 177 -7.88 -0.91 -21.23
C PHE A 177 -8.31 -1.17 -22.68
N LEU A 178 -7.98 -2.33 -23.24
CA LEU A 178 -8.45 -2.72 -24.56
C LEU A 178 -9.99 -2.83 -24.60
N GLY A 179 -10.61 -3.34 -23.54
CA GLY A 179 -12.06 -3.38 -23.38
C GLY A 179 -12.68 -1.99 -23.31
N LEU A 180 -12.07 -1.06 -22.56
CA LEU A 180 -12.49 0.35 -22.49
C LEU A 180 -12.35 1.05 -23.85
N TRP A 181 -11.25 0.81 -24.56
CA TRP A 181 -11.03 1.33 -25.90
C TRP A 181 -12.08 0.84 -26.89
N ARG A 182 -12.44 -0.46 -26.84
CA ARG A 182 -13.53 -1.03 -27.65
C ARG A 182 -14.87 -0.36 -27.36
N HIS A 183 -15.17 -0.10 -26.08
CA HIS A 183 -16.39 0.61 -25.70
C HIS A 183 -16.43 2.04 -26.25
N ALA A 184 -15.33 2.79 -26.08
CA ALA A 184 -15.22 4.16 -26.61
C ALA A 184 -15.43 4.21 -28.13
N ARG A 185 -15.02 3.16 -28.87
CA ARG A 185 -15.23 3.05 -30.32
C ARG A 185 -16.64 2.60 -30.73
N SER A 186 -17.36 1.89 -29.87
CA SER A 186 -18.72 1.41 -30.18
C SER A 186 -19.78 2.51 -30.14
N GLY A 187 -19.53 3.64 -29.47
CA GLY A 187 -20.51 4.72 -29.32
C GLY A 187 -21.74 4.36 -28.48
N GLU A 188 -21.73 3.18 -27.85
CA GLU A 188 -22.81 2.67 -27.03
C GLU A 188 -22.89 3.48 -25.72
N ARG A 189 -24.03 4.15 -25.50
CA ARG A 189 -24.27 4.85 -24.23
C ARG A 189 -24.68 3.82 -23.19
N LEU A 190 -23.95 3.77 -22.08
CA LEU A 190 -24.41 3.04 -20.92
C LEU A 190 -25.68 3.70 -20.40
N ASP A 191 -26.70 2.88 -20.16
CA ASP A 191 -27.83 3.29 -19.36
C ASP A 191 -27.31 3.40 -17.93
N THR A 192 -26.99 4.63 -17.50
CA THR A 192 -26.57 4.90 -16.12
C THR A 192 -27.81 4.80 -15.24
N GLY A 193 -28.31 3.58 -15.06
CA GLY A 193 -29.38 3.26 -14.14
C GLY A 193 -29.05 3.92 -12.80
N GLN A 194 -29.95 4.80 -12.36
CA GLN A 194 -29.88 5.42 -11.04
C GLN A 194 -29.99 4.30 -10.00
N GLY A 195 -28.83 3.80 -9.56
CA GLY A 195 -28.78 2.88 -8.42
C GLY A 195 -29.37 3.55 -7.17
N PRO A 196 -29.99 2.77 -6.27
CA PRO A 196 -30.69 3.31 -5.11
C PRO A 196 -29.76 4.22 -4.28
N GLY A 197 -30.24 5.43 -3.99
CA GLY A 197 -29.50 6.54 -3.38
C GLY A 197 -29.17 6.37 -1.91
N GLY A 198 -28.36 5.36 -1.55
CA GLY A 198 -27.84 5.15 -0.19
C GLY A 198 -26.36 5.51 -0.06
N GLY A 199 -25.95 5.98 1.12
CA GLY A 199 -24.56 6.26 1.45
C GLY A 199 -23.97 7.56 0.90
N GLU A 200 -24.81 8.50 0.46
CA GLU A 200 -24.35 9.76 -0.13
C GLU A 200 -23.50 10.58 0.85
N GLN A 201 -23.88 10.66 2.12
CA GLN A 201 -23.10 11.37 3.14
C GLN A 201 -21.73 10.73 3.38
N ALA A 202 -21.68 9.41 3.54
CA ALA A 202 -20.43 8.67 3.73
C ALA A 202 -19.50 8.81 2.51
N SER A 203 -20.08 8.73 1.30
CA SER A 203 -19.35 8.92 0.05
C SER A 203 -18.78 10.34 -0.06
N ARG A 204 -19.59 11.38 0.19
CA ARG A 204 -19.15 12.77 0.20
C ARG A 204 -18.05 13.03 1.23
N LEU A 205 -18.18 12.45 2.43
CA LEU A 205 -17.19 12.59 3.50
C LEU A 205 -15.85 11.97 3.10
N LEU A 206 -15.86 10.74 2.59
CA LEU A 206 -14.65 10.05 2.12
C LEU A 206 -14.01 10.77 0.93
N LEU A 207 -14.82 11.24 -0.03
CA LEU A 207 -14.33 11.99 -1.18
C LEU A 207 -13.67 13.30 -0.75
N ALA A 208 -14.33 14.09 0.11
CA ALA A 208 -13.80 15.33 0.62
C ALA A 208 -12.52 15.10 1.44
N GLY A 209 -12.54 14.13 2.37
CA GLY A 209 -11.37 13.77 3.17
C GLY A 209 -10.20 13.29 2.31
N GLY A 210 -10.47 12.45 1.30
CA GLY A 210 -9.46 11.95 0.37
C GLY A 210 -8.83 13.06 -0.47
N LEU A 211 -9.64 13.98 -1.01
CA LEU A 211 -9.14 15.14 -1.76
C LEU A 211 -8.31 16.08 -0.88
N LEU A 212 -8.75 16.35 0.35
CA LEU A 212 -7.99 17.18 1.30
C LEU A 212 -6.64 16.55 1.64
N LEU A 213 -6.60 15.24 1.89
CA LEU A 213 -5.35 14.52 2.11
C LEU A 213 -4.45 14.60 0.88
N LEU A 214 -4.95 14.36 -0.33
CA LEU A 214 -4.13 14.49 -1.55
C LEU A 214 -3.54 15.89 -1.71
N VAL A 215 -4.35 16.95 -1.54
CA VAL A 215 -3.86 18.33 -1.60
C VAL A 215 -2.80 18.57 -0.53
N TRP A 216 -3.04 18.13 0.70
CA TRP A 216 -2.07 18.24 1.78
C TRP A 216 -0.77 17.47 1.45
N GLY A 217 -0.87 16.26 0.91
CA GLY A 217 0.27 15.42 0.55
C GLY A 217 1.13 16.05 -0.53
N PHE A 218 0.53 16.57 -1.60
CA PHE A 218 1.25 17.32 -2.63
C PHE A 218 1.90 18.59 -2.08
N LEU A 219 1.19 19.38 -1.27
CA LEU A 219 1.75 20.60 -0.66
C LEU A 219 2.90 20.27 0.30
N TYR A 220 2.73 19.24 1.13
CA TYR A 220 3.74 18.77 2.06
C TYR A 220 4.97 18.25 1.31
N GLY A 221 4.77 17.44 0.27
CA GLY A 221 5.87 16.92 -0.57
C GLY A 221 6.63 18.02 -1.29
N ALA A 222 5.92 19.00 -1.87
CA ALA A 222 6.54 20.16 -2.49
C ALA A 222 7.33 20.99 -1.47
N PHE A 223 6.76 21.24 -0.29
CA PHE A 223 7.45 21.94 0.80
C PHE A 223 8.70 21.19 1.27
N TYR A 224 8.57 19.88 1.50
CA TYR A 224 9.66 19.03 1.94
C TYR A 224 10.79 19.01 0.90
N ALA A 225 10.48 18.74 -0.37
CA ALA A 225 11.48 18.69 -1.43
C ALA A 225 12.20 20.04 -1.62
N ALA A 226 11.45 21.15 -1.63
CA ALA A 226 12.01 22.46 -1.97
C ALA A 226 12.75 23.15 -0.81
N TRP A 227 12.42 22.87 0.45
CA TRP A 227 13.06 23.54 1.60
C TRP A 227 13.76 22.61 2.58
N LEU A 228 13.25 21.40 2.81
CA LEU A 228 13.80 20.49 3.82
C LEU A 228 14.83 19.52 3.25
N GLU A 229 14.59 18.98 2.05
CA GLU A 229 15.51 18.04 1.40
C GLU A 229 16.61 18.76 0.63
N SER A 230 16.27 19.73 -0.24
CA SER A 230 17.25 20.52 -1.00
C SER A 230 18.25 21.28 -0.10
N GLY A 231 17.77 21.83 1.02
CA GLY A 231 18.60 22.53 2.00
C GLY A 231 19.43 21.59 2.89
N LYS A 232 19.06 20.29 2.95
CA LYS A 232 19.73 19.28 3.80
C LYS A 232 20.46 18.15 3.05
N ALA A 233 20.37 18.08 1.72
CA ALA A 233 21.15 17.12 0.93
C ALA A 233 22.67 17.38 1.04
N ILE A 234 23.05 18.63 1.28
CA ILE A 234 24.44 19.04 1.56
C ILE A 234 24.95 18.39 2.88
N PRO A 235 24.19 18.43 4.00
CA PRO A 235 24.51 17.72 5.23
C PRO A 235 24.84 16.23 5.11
N GLU A 236 24.17 15.44 4.25
CA GLU A 236 24.49 14.01 4.14
C GLU A 236 25.92 13.80 3.64
N VAL A 237 26.30 14.53 2.59
CA VAL A 237 27.64 14.50 2.01
C VAL A 237 28.68 14.96 3.03
N ASP A 238 28.39 16.00 3.81
CA ASP A 238 29.32 16.53 4.81
C ASP A 238 29.49 15.56 6.00
N ILE A 239 28.42 14.90 6.45
CA ILE A 239 28.51 13.83 7.45
C ILE A 239 29.36 12.67 6.91
N LEU A 240 29.12 12.22 5.68
CA LEU A 240 29.90 11.13 5.07
C LEU A 240 31.38 11.50 4.90
N LYS A 241 31.69 12.74 4.50
CA LYS A 241 33.07 13.25 4.47
C LYS A 241 33.70 13.21 5.86
N SER A 242 32.97 13.65 6.89
CA SER A 242 33.45 13.62 8.28
C SER A 242 33.75 12.20 8.74
N ILE A 243 32.86 11.23 8.46
CA ILE A 243 33.09 9.80 8.73
C ILE A 243 34.41 9.34 8.10
N VAL A 244 34.64 9.65 6.82
CA VAL A 244 35.86 9.24 6.11
C VAL A 244 37.10 9.92 6.71
N THR A 245 37.03 11.22 7.01
CA THR A 245 38.14 11.97 7.61
C THR A 245 38.47 11.49 9.02
N ASN A 246 37.46 11.20 9.85
CA ASN A 246 37.64 10.74 11.22
C ASN A 246 38.07 9.28 11.27
N ALA A 247 37.61 8.44 10.33
CA ALA A 247 38.13 7.09 10.14
C ALA A 247 39.61 7.11 9.74
N ALA A 248 39.99 7.97 8.78
CA ALA A 248 41.37 8.10 8.31
C ALA A 248 42.32 8.65 9.39
N SER A 249 41.83 9.56 10.24
CA SER A 249 42.59 10.10 11.37
C SER A 249 42.51 9.25 12.65
N GLN A 250 41.84 8.10 12.59
CA GLN A 250 41.62 7.19 13.72
C GLN A 250 40.96 7.87 14.95
N ASN A 251 40.18 8.93 14.75
CA ASN A 251 39.50 9.63 15.82
C ASN A 251 38.15 8.96 16.14
N GLN A 252 38.19 7.95 17.01
CA GLN A 252 37.06 7.11 17.37
C GLN A 252 35.88 7.85 17.98
N GLU A 253 36.15 8.88 18.80
CA GLU A 253 35.09 9.66 19.44
C GLU A 253 34.27 10.43 18.39
N LEU A 254 34.95 11.17 17.51
CA LEU A 254 34.28 11.91 16.44
C LEU A 254 33.63 10.99 15.42
N LEU A 255 34.27 9.85 15.12
CA LEU A 255 33.69 8.84 14.23
C LEU A 255 32.36 8.29 14.76
N GLY A 256 32.29 7.99 16.06
CA GLY A 256 31.04 7.57 16.70
C GLY A 256 29.96 8.65 16.66
N GLN A 257 30.34 9.92 16.86
CA GLN A 257 29.43 11.07 16.74
C GLN A 257 28.89 11.23 15.31
N ASP A 258 29.74 11.05 14.30
CA ASP A 258 29.36 11.17 12.90
C ASP A 258 28.40 10.05 12.46
N PHE A 259 28.65 8.81 12.88
CA PHE A 259 27.71 7.71 12.62
C PHE A 259 26.35 7.95 13.31
N ALA A 260 26.35 8.47 14.54
CA ALA A 260 25.11 8.84 15.22
C ALA A 260 24.37 9.98 14.50
N ALA A 261 25.11 10.98 13.97
CA ALA A 261 24.55 12.06 13.18
C ALA A 261 23.94 11.55 11.86
N TYR A 262 24.64 10.63 11.18
CA TYR A 262 24.15 9.98 9.97
C TYR A 262 22.85 9.20 10.23
N GLY A 263 22.81 8.41 11.30
CA GLY A 263 21.61 7.66 11.69
C GLY A 263 20.41 8.58 11.95
N LYS A 264 20.62 9.69 12.68
CA LYS A 264 19.57 10.70 12.91
C LYS A 264 19.09 11.35 11.62
N PHE A 265 20.00 11.66 10.70
CA PHE A 265 19.67 12.21 9.39
C PHE A 265 18.81 11.25 8.57
N GLN A 266 19.20 9.98 8.47
CA GLN A 266 18.44 8.96 7.74
C GLN A 266 17.05 8.74 8.36
N MET A 267 16.95 8.70 9.68
CA MET A 267 15.67 8.61 10.38
C MET A 267 14.77 9.81 10.04
N TYR A 268 15.29 11.03 10.14
CA TYR A 268 14.54 12.23 9.79
C TYR A 268 14.02 12.19 8.35
N ARG A 269 14.88 11.85 7.39
CA ARG A 269 14.52 11.71 5.98
C ARG A 269 13.45 10.64 5.77
N ALA A 270 13.62 9.47 6.38
CA ALA A 270 12.68 8.36 6.29
C ALA A 270 11.30 8.75 6.82
N ILE A 271 11.21 9.41 7.97
CA ILE A 271 9.95 9.88 8.57
C ILE A 271 9.24 10.87 7.63
N ASN A 272 9.97 11.83 7.06
CA ASN A 272 9.37 12.83 6.17
C ASN A 272 8.85 12.20 4.87
N VAL A 273 9.61 11.29 4.28
CA VAL A 273 9.19 10.55 3.08
C VAL A 273 7.97 9.66 3.39
N ALA A 274 8.01 8.91 4.50
CA ALA A 274 6.89 8.09 4.94
C ALA A 274 5.62 8.92 5.19
N THR A 275 5.75 10.09 5.82
CA THR A 275 4.64 11.03 6.00
C THR A 275 4.01 11.41 4.67
N HIS A 276 4.82 11.88 3.70
CA HIS A 276 4.32 12.28 2.38
C HIS A 276 3.60 11.13 1.68
N THR A 277 4.23 9.96 1.65
CA THR A 277 3.68 8.77 1.01
C THR A 277 2.35 8.36 1.64
N HIS A 278 2.28 8.26 2.97
CA HIS A 278 1.06 7.83 3.63
C HIS A 278 -0.08 8.86 3.55
N ILE A 279 0.20 10.17 3.54
CA ILE A 279 -0.84 11.18 3.26
C ILE A 279 -1.50 10.89 1.91
N ASN A 280 -0.69 10.67 0.87
CA ASN A 280 -1.20 10.41 -0.48
C ASN A 280 -1.92 9.07 -0.58
N GLU A 281 -1.35 8.01 0.00
CA GLU A 281 -1.97 6.67 0.01
C GLU A 281 -3.32 6.69 0.72
N MET A 282 -3.43 7.31 1.90
CA MET A 282 -4.71 7.47 2.59
C MET A 282 -5.67 8.31 1.75
N GLY A 283 -5.20 9.38 1.10
CA GLY A 283 -6.00 10.18 0.18
C GLY A 283 -6.62 9.36 -0.96
N ILE A 284 -5.81 8.55 -1.63
CA ILE A 284 -6.24 7.63 -2.70
C ILE A 284 -7.23 6.59 -2.16
N LEU A 285 -6.92 5.98 -1.02
CA LEU A 285 -7.78 5.00 -0.38
C LEU A 285 -9.18 5.56 -0.12
N LEU A 286 -9.28 6.71 0.55
CA LEU A 286 -10.58 7.31 0.87
C LEU A 286 -11.35 7.70 -0.40
N LEU A 287 -10.65 8.20 -1.42
CA LEU A 287 -11.26 8.51 -2.72
C LEU A 287 -11.84 7.25 -3.36
N LEU A 288 -11.11 6.13 -3.38
CA LEU A 288 -11.61 4.87 -3.94
C LEU A 288 -12.77 4.28 -3.11
N LEU A 289 -12.67 4.34 -1.78
CA LEU A 289 -13.75 3.89 -0.90
C LEU A 289 -15.02 4.72 -1.05
N SER A 290 -14.92 6.00 -1.45
CA SER A 290 -16.08 6.85 -1.69
C SER A 290 -17.01 6.29 -2.76
N PHE A 291 -16.44 5.68 -3.81
CA PHE A 291 -17.20 5.01 -4.87
C PHE A 291 -17.74 3.64 -4.42
N ALA A 292 -16.99 2.94 -3.56
CA ALA A 292 -17.40 1.65 -3.01
C ALA A 292 -18.58 1.74 -2.03
N GLN A 293 -18.87 2.92 -1.44
CA GLN A 293 -19.93 3.08 -0.43
C GLN A 293 -21.32 2.64 -0.90
N ARG A 294 -21.59 2.72 -2.20
CA ARG A 294 -22.88 2.30 -2.77
C ARG A 294 -23.08 0.79 -2.73
N LEU A 295 -21.98 0.03 -2.70
CA LEU A 295 -21.98 -1.43 -2.69
C LEU A 295 -22.17 -2.02 -1.29
N LEU A 296 -22.08 -1.20 -0.23
CA LEU A 296 -22.15 -1.66 1.15
C LEU A 296 -23.61 -1.81 1.60
N PRO A 297 -24.05 -2.96 2.13
CA PRO A 297 -25.44 -3.18 2.56
C PRO A 297 -25.73 -2.59 3.96
N TYR A 298 -25.06 -1.52 4.36
CA TYR A 298 -25.20 -0.93 5.68
C TYR A 298 -26.26 0.16 5.70
N SER A 299 -26.82 0.46 6.88
CA SER A 299 -27.59 1.69 7.08
C SER A 299 -26.68 2.91 6.90
N ASP A 300 -27.25 4.06 6.51
CA ASP A 300 -26.47 5.28 6.28
C ASP A 300 -25.68 5.68 7.53
N SER A 301 -26.28 5.54 8.73
CA SER A 301 -25.58 5.81 9.99
C SER A 301 -24.33 4.96 10.20
N ALA A 302 -24.39 3.66 9.85
CA ALA A 302 -23.25 2.76 9.97
C ALA A 302 -22.17 3.09 8.93
N ARG A 303 -22.55 3.35 7.67
CA ARG A 303 -21.61 3.78 6.62
C ARG A 303 -20.87 5.06 7.04
N THR A 304 -21.61 6.04 7.54
CA THR A 304 -21.05 7.32 8.00
C THR A 304 -20.09 7.13 9.18
N ARG A 305 -20.39 6.25 10.16
CA ARG A 305 -19.47 5.97 11.27
C ARG A 305 -18.14 5.39 10.78
N TRP A 306 -18.19 4.41 9.88
CA TRP A 306 -16.97 3.82 9.32
C TRP A 306 -16.20 4.82 8.45
N ALA A 307 -16.90 5.65 7.68
CA ALA A 307 -16.29 6.73 6.91
C ALA A 307 -15.59 7.76 7.82
N ILE A 308 -16.22 8.17 8.93
CA ILE A 308 -15.61 9.06 9.93
C ILE A 308 -14.34 8.41 10.50
N LEU A 309 -14.40 7.14 10.90
CA LEU A 309 -13.25 6.43 11.46
C LEU A 309 -12.09 6.36 10.45
N ALA A 310 -12.39 6.06 9.18
CA ALA A 310 -11.38 6.01 8.12
C ALA A 310 -10.77 7.39 7.84
N VAL A 311 -11.58 8.46 7.77
CA VAL A 311 -11.09 9.82 7.59
C VAL A 311 -10.23 10.26 8.77
N ALA A 312 -10.72 10.08 10.00
CA ALA A 312 -9.98 10.45 11.20
C ALA A 312 -8.63 9.70 11.29
N GLY A 313 -8.63 8.39 11.06
CA GLY A 313 -7.41 7.60 11.00
C GLY A 313 -6.46 8.05 9.88
N GLY A 314 -6.99 8.33 8.69
CA GLY A 314 -6.20 8.80 7.54
C GLY A 314 -5.50 10.14 7.76
N PHE A 315 -6.08 11.05 8.56
CA PHE A 315 -5.43 12.30 8.97
C PHE A 315 -4.50 12.11 10.17
N LEU A 316 -4.88 11.30 11.16
CA LEU A 316 -4.10 11.11 12.37
C LEU A 316 -2.83 10.31 12.13
N LEU A 317 -2.84 9.34 11.20
CA LEU A 317 -1.67 8.50 10.92
C LEU A 317 -0.46 9.36 10.49
N PRO A 318 -0.54 10.21 9.45
CA PRO A 318 0.61 11.03 9.07
C PRO A 318 1.04 12.03 10.13
N VAL A 319 0.10 12.54 10.94
CA VAL A 319 0.43 13.37 12.10
C VAL A 319 1.23 12.58 13.13
N GLY A 320 0.81 11.35 13.45
CA GLY A 320 1.55 10.44 14.33
C GLY A 320 2.97 10.19 13.83
N ILE A 321 3.14 9.92 12.54
CA ILE A 321 4.45 9.72 11.91
C ILE A 321 5.32 10.97 12.08
N LEU A 322 4.80 12.17 11.82
CA LEU A 322 5.54 13.41 12.04
C LEU A 322 5.95 13.61 13.50
N LEU A 323 5.08 13.22 14.43
CA LEU A 323 5.33 13.31 15.87
C LEU A 323 6.45 12.37 16.33
N GLU A 324 6.88 11.39 15.52
CA GLU A 324 8.04 10.57 15.84
C GLU A 324 9.34 11.39 15.91
N ILE A 325 9.44 12.48 15.14
CA ILE A 325 10.63 13.34 15.16
C ILE A 325 10.84 13.96 16.56
N PRO A 326 9.85 14.68 17.14
CA PRO A 326 9.99 15.25 18.48
C PRO A 326 9.70 14.30 19.64
N TYR A 327 8.87 13.27 19.46
CA TYR A 327 8.33 12.46 20.57
C TYR A 327 8.64 10.95 20.47
N GLY A 328 9.37 10.51 19.44
CA GLY A 328 9.79 9.13 19.27
C GLY A 328 8.61 8.16 19.35
N VAL A 329 8.70 7.19 20.26
CA VAL A 329 7.72 6.11 20.46
C VAL A 329 6.27 6.61 20.63
N VAL A 330 6.06 7.76 21.26
CA VAL A 330 4.70 8.31 21.43
C VAL A 330 4.08 8.65 20.06
N GLY A 331 4.87 9.22 19.15
CA GLY A 331 4.45 9.46 17.77
C GLY A 331 4.08 8.17 17.05
N SER A 332 4.93 7.14 17.18
CA SER A 332 4.70 5.82 16.58
C SER A 332 3.41 5.17 17.08
N VAL A 333 3.16 5.20 18.40
CA VAL A 333 1.92 4.66 18.99
C VAL A 333 0.68 5.36 18.43
N ILE A 334 0.74 6.68 18.24
CA ILE A 334 -0.36 7.44 17.61
C ILE A 334 -0.55 7.02 16.15
N ALA A 335 0.55 6.89 15.40
CA ALA A 335 0.53 6.47 14.00
C ALA A 335 -0.10 5.08 13.84
N ASP A 336 0.39 4.09 14.58
CA ASP A 336 -0.07 2.70 14.55
C ASP A 336 -1.55 2.58 14.97
N SER A 337 -1.94 3.31 16.03
CA SER A 337 -3.34 3.33 16.48
C SER A 337 -4.28 3.91 15.41
N ALA A 338 -3.84 4.96 14.72
CA ALA A 338 -4.60 5.57 13.63
C ALA A 338 -4.65 4.65 12.40
N GLY A 339 -3.55 3.97 12.07
CA GLY A 339 -3.52 2.94 11.01
C GLY A 339 -4.47 1.79 11.31
N PHE A 340 -4.48 1.28 12.55
CA PHE A 340 -5.42 0.27 12.99
C PHE A 340 -6.88 0.73 12.87
N ALA A 341 -7.17 2.00 13.15
CA ALA A 341 -8.52 2.55 12.96
C ALA A 341 -8.97 2.51 11.48
N VAL A 342 -8.06 2.83 10.53
CA VAL A 342 -8.34 2.70 9.09
C VAL A 342 -8.57 1.24 8.71
N ILE A 343 -7.72 0.32 9.19
CA ILE A 343 -7.86 -1.12 8.95
C ILE A 343 -9.19 -1.64 9.49
N ALA A 344 -9.56 -1.28 10.72
CA ALA A 344 -10.82 -1.69 11.32
C ALA A 344 -12.03 -1.20 10.50
N SER A 345 -11.98 0.04 10.00
CA SER A 345 -13.00 0.58 9.10
C SER A 345 -13.10 -0.22 7.80
N LEU A 346 -11.95 -0.50 7.17
CA LEU A 346 -11.87 -1.30 5.94
C LEU A 346 -12.43 -2.71 6.12
N VAL A 347 -12.01 -3.40 7.18
CA VAL A 347 -12.48 -4.75 7.51
C VAL A 347 -13.98 -4.74 7.78
N ALA A 348 -14.50 -3.74 8.49
CA ALA A 348 -15.94 -3.61 8.70
C ALA A 348 -16.71 -3.43 7.38
N MET A 349 -16.21 -2.60 6.46
CA MET A 349 -16.79 -2.44 5.12
C MET A 349 -16.76 -3.75 4.32
N LEU A 350 -15.63 -4.45 4.32
CA LEU A 350 -15.46 -5.73 3.66
C LEU A 350 -16.40 -6.82 4.22
N LEU A 351 -16.49 -6.94 5.54
CA LEU A 351 -17.40 -7.90 6.19
C LEU A 351 -18.87 -7.61 5.85
N GLY A 352 -19.23 -6.34 5.71
CA GLY A 352 -20.55 -5.92 5.24
C GLY A 352 -20.83 -6.46 3.84
N LEU A 353 -19.87 -6.26 2.93
CA LEU A 353 -19.96 -6.71 1.55
C LEU A 353 -20.11 -8.25 1.45
N LEU A 354 -19.30 -8.99 2.21
CA LEU A 354 -19.34 -10.46 2.25
C LEU A 354 -20.68 -10.99 2.79
N ARG A 355 -21.23 -10.37 3.84
CA ARG A 355 -22.55 -10.73 4.38
C ARG A 355 -23.66 -10.52 3.35
N HIS A 356 -23.62 -9.43 2.58
CA HIS A 356 -24.62 -9.17 1.55
C HIS A 356 -24.65 -10.27 0.50
N ILE A 357 -23.47 -10.66 0.02
CA ILE A 357 -23.32 -11.67 -1.05
C ILE A 357 -23.87 -13.01 -0.59
N ARG A 358 -23.57 -13.41 0.66
CA ARG A 358 -24.11 -14.63 1.25
C ARG A 358 -25.64 -14.59 1.30
N SER A 359 -26.22 -13.51 1.81
CA SER A 359 -27.69 -13.36 1.90
C SER A 359 -28.38 -13.36 0.53
N ALA A 360 -27.71 -12.85 -0.51
CA ALA A 360 -28.22 -12.85 -1.88
C ALA A 360 -28.11 -14.22 -2.56
N GLY A 361 -27.15 -15.06 -2.15
CA GLY A 361 -26.96 -16.43 -2.66
C GLY A 361 -27.90 -17.46 -2.02
N GLU A 362 -28.28 -17.25 -0.75
CA GLU A 362 -29.22 -18.13 -0.02
C GLU A 362 -30.70 -17.91 -0.42
N GLY A 363 -31.01 -16.87 -1.22
CA GLY A 363 -32.36 -16.54 -1.69
C GLY A 363 -32.69 -16.93 -3.13
N ALA A 364 -31.81 -17.67 -3.82
CA ALA A 364 -32.08 -18.19 -5.16
C ALA A 364 -32.72 -19.59 -5.05
N PRO A 365 -33.96 -19.80 -5.55
CA PRO A 365 -34.61 -21.12 -5.56
C PRO A 365 -33.89 -22.15 -6.43
#